data_AF-A0AA95GVF6-F1
#
_entry.id   AF-A0AA95GVF6-F1
#
_cell.length_a   1.000
_cell.length_b   1.000
_cell.length_c   1.000
_cell.angle_alpha   90.00
_cell.angle_beta   90.00
_cell.angle_gamma   90.00
#
_symmetry.space_group_name_H-M   'P 1'
#
loop_
_entity.id
_entity.type
_entity.pdbx_description
1 polymer ?
#
loop_
_entity_poly.entity_id
_entity_poly.type
_entity_poly.pdbx_seq_one_letter_code
_entity_poly.pdbx_strand_id
1 'polypeptide(L)'
;MEDKLLFHESTKQSVWQTLKAVLATNQPHQLIIKPFKQTRSLSQNALFHLWTSEISKYLCANDANYTPEQVKEMLKHTFLGYEVVERIDVTTQQPERVRALRRTSKLDKGEMHVFMQKVECWAIAICCFVTVPESSEYMKLKQAQET
;
A
#
# COMPACT_ATOMS: atom_id res chain seq x y z
N MET A 1 -13.47 -11.17 -20.37
CA MET A 1 -12.57 -10.40 -19.47
C MET A 1 -12.07 -9.21 -20.26
N GLU A 2 -12.22 -7.98 -19.75
CA GLU A 2 -11.65 -6.79 -20.38
C GLU A 2 -10.22 -6.59 -19.87
N ASP A 3 -9.21 -6.83 -20.70
CA ASP A 3 -7.82 -6.51 -20.36
C ASP A 3 -7.59 -5.00 -20.52
N LYS A 4 -7.33 -4.33 -19.38
CA LYS A 4 -7.05 -2.89 -19.35
C LYS A 4 -5.54 -2.67 -19.41
N LEU A 5 -5.06 -2.19 -20.55
CA LEU A 5 -3.65 -1.84 -20.78
C LEU A 5 -3.46 -0.32 -20.68
N LEU A 6 -2.37 0.10 -20.05
CA LEU A 6 -1.98 1.51 -20.03
C LEU A 6 -1.44 1.89 -21.43
N PHE A 7 -2.16 2.77 -22.12
CA PHE A 7 -1.78 3.29 -23.42
C PHE A 7 -1.03 4.61 -23.27
N HIS A 8 0.30 4.54 -23.15
CA HIS A 8 1.20 5.69 -22.96
C HIS A 8 2.49 5.51 -23.77
N GLU A 9 3.19 6.60 -24.09
CA GLU A 9 4.43 6.58 -24.89
C GLU A 9 5.51 5.68 -24.27
N SER A 10 5.59 5.64 -22.94
CA SER A 10 6.53 4.78 -22.21
C SER A 10 6.19 3.28 -22.26
N THR A 11 4.94 2.91 -22.58
CA THR A 11 4.47 1.51 -22.62
C THR A 11 4.22 1.00 -24.03
N LYS A 12 4.51 1.79 -25.08
CA LYS A 12 4.24 1.47 -26.49
C LYS A 12 4.73 0.10 -26.93
N GLN A 13 5.92 -0.31 -26.48
CA GLN A 13 6.49 -1.61 -26.86
C GLN A 13 5.68 -2.78 -26.28
N SER A 14 5.28 -2.69 -25.01
CA SER A 14 4.47 -3.73 -24.35
C SER A 14 3.09 -3.84 -24.98
N VAL A 15 2.43 -2.70 -25.22
CA VAL A 15 1.13 -2.65 -25.91
C VAL A 15 1.22 -3.30 -27.30
N TRP A 16 2.28 -3.00 -28.06
CA TRP A 16 2.47 -3.56 -29.39
C TRP A 16 2.64 -5.08 -29.38
N GLN A 17 3.32 -5.64 -28.38
CA GLN A 17 3.46 -7.10 -28.23
C GLN A 17 2.11 -7.75 -27.95
N THR A 18 1.30 -7.16 -27.06
CA THR A 18 -0.04 -7.67 -26.77
C THR A 18 -0.95 -7.61 -28.00
N LEU A 19 -0.94 -6.50 -28.75
CA LEU A 19 -1.71 -6.38 -30.00
C LEU A 19 -1.30 -7.44 -31.02
N LYS A 20 0.01 -7.69 -31.20
CA LYS A 20 0.50 -8.75 -32.08
C LYS A 20 -0.01 -10.14 -31.69
N ALA A 21 0.03 -10.46 -30.39
CA ALA A 21 -0.46 -11.74 -29.89
C ALA A 21 -1.97 -11.91 -30.12
N VAL A 22 -2.75 -10.84 -29.89
CA VAL A 22 -4.20 -10.85 -30.10
C VAL A 22 -4.55 -10.99 -31.59
N LEU A 23 -3.86 -10.26 -32.47
CA LEU A 23 -4.09 -10.37 -33.92
C LEU A 23 -3.71 -11.75 -34.47
N ALA A 24 -2.72 -12.43 -33.88
CA ALA A 24 -2.34 -13.79 -34.26
C ALA A 24 -3.45 -14.83 -34.01
N THR A 25 -4.44 -14.52 -33.16
CA THR A 25 -5.58 -15.42 -32.91
C THR A 25 -6.63 -15.42 -34.04
N ASN A 26 -6.51 -14.51 -35.01
CA ASN A 26 -7.37 -14.38 -36.19
C ASN A 26 -8.89 -14.26 -35.89
N GLN A 27 -9.24 -13.80 -34.68
CA GLN A 27 -10.62 -13.49 -34.29
C GLN A 27 -10.88 -11.97 -34.41
N PRO A 28 -12.12 -11.56 -34.71
CA PRO A 28 -12.48 -10.14 -34.73
C PRO A 28 -12.47 -9.56 -33.31
N HIS A 29 -11.65 -8.54 -33.08
CA HIS A 29 -11.53 -7.85 -31.79
C HIS A 29 -11.90 -6.36 -31.92
N GLN A 30 -12.55 -5.82 -30.89
CA GLN A 30 -12.84 -4.38 -30.80
C GLN A 30 -11.78 -3.69 -29.92
N LEU A 31 -11.09 -2.68 -30.46
CA LEU A 31 -10.18 -1.83 -29.70
C LEU A 31 -10.90 -0.57 -29.23
N ILE A 32 -10.96 -0.35 -27.92
CA ILE A 32 -11.56 0.85 -27.33
C ILE A 32 -10.46 1.65 -26.63
N ILE A 33 -10.09 2.79 -27.20
CA ILE A 33 -9.13 3.74 -26.61
C ILE A 33 -9.93 4.81 -25.86
N LYS A 34 -9.73 4.89 -24.54
CA LYS A 34 -10.34 5.92 -23.68
C LYS A 34 -9.21 6.75 -23.05
N PRO A 35 -9.43 8.06 -22.80
CA PRO A 35 -8.48 8.86 -22.04
C PRO A 35 -8.22 8.20 -20.69
N PHE A 36 -6.93 8.05 -20.36
CA PHE A 36 -6.53 7.41 -19.11
C PHE A 36 -7.01 8.26 -17.94
N LYS A 37 -8.01 7.75 -17.22
CA LYS A 37 -8.33 8.21 -15.87
C LYS A 37 -7.64 7.27 -14.90
N GLN A 38 -6.79 7.82 -14.03
CA GLN A 38 -6.22 7.10 -12.89
C GLN A 38 -7.40 6.46 -12.14
N THR A 39 -7.61 5.16 -12.33
CA THR A 39 -8.92 4.56 -12.10
C THR A 39 -9.16 4.24 -10.63
N ARG A 40 -8.15 4.41 -9.78
CA ARG A 40 -8.22 4.31 -8.32
C ARG A 40 -7.20 5.31 -7.75
N SER A 41 -7.65 6.13 -6.80
CA SER A 41 -6.72 6.83 -5.91
C SER A 41 -5.80 5.81 -5.25
N LEU A 42 -4.54 6.19 -5.01
CA LEU A 42 -3.64 5.35 -4.23
C LEU A 42 -4.26 5.16 -2.85
N SER A 43 -4.62 3.92 -2.53
CA SER A 43 -5.24 3.60 -1.25
C SER A 43 -4.25 3.84 -0.12
N GLN A 44 -4.77 4.17 1.06
CA GLN A 44 -3.94 4.36 2.26
C GLN A 44 -3.02 3.17 2.54
N ASN A 45 -3.51 1.94 2.35
CA ASN A 45 -2.71 0.73 2.53
C ASN A 45 -1.56 0.63 1.52
N ALA A 46 -1.81 0.93 0.24
CA ALA A 46 -0.77 0.90 -0.78
C ALA A 46 0.29 1.99 -0.54
N LEU A 47 -0.15 3.19 -0.12
CA LEU A 47 0.75 4.28 0.24
C LEU A 47 1.59 3.95 1.48
N PHE A 48 1.02 3.33 2.49
CA PHE A 48 1.77 2.91 3.67
C PHE A 48 2.87 1.89 3.34
N HIS A 49 2.62 0.96 2.41
CA HIS A 49 3.63 0.03 1.93
C HIS A 49 4.79 0.75 1.19
N LEU A 50 4.48 1.81 0.44
CA LEU A 50 5.51 2.67 -0.15
C LEU A 50 6.37 3.31 0.95
N TRP A 51 5.74 3.90 1.97
CA TRP A 51 6.46 4.52 3.09
C TRP A 51 7.36 3.55 3.84
N THR A 52 6.91 2.32 4.09
CA THR A 52 7.76 1.30 4.75
C THR A 52 9.02 0.99 3.95
N SER A 53 8.93 1.07 2.62
CA SER A 53 10.07 0.84 1.73
C SER A 53 11.03 2.04 1.71
N GLU A 54 10.51 3.26 1.72
CA GLU A 54 11.30 4.49 1.78
C GLU A 54 12.02 4.64 3.13
N ILE A 55 11.30 4.40 4.23
CA ILE A 55 11.86 4.44 5.58
C ILE A 55 12.92 3.36 5.75
N SER A 56 12.69 2.13 5.26
CA SER A 56 13.71 1.07 5.27
C SER A 56 14.99 1.51 4.55
N LYS A 57 14.88 2.09 3.35
CA LYS A 57 16.05 2.62 2.62
C LYS A 57 16.76 3.73 3.39
N TYR A 58 16.00 4.63 4.01
CA TYR A 58 16.57 5.71 4.82
C TYR A 58 17.31 5.17 6.05
N LEU A 59 16.75 4.20 6.76
CA LEU A 59 17.39 3.59 7.92
C LEU A 59 18.65 2.81 7.52
N CYS A 60 18.60 2.07 6.40
CA CYS A 60 19.78 1.38 5.86
C CYS A 60 20.91 2.34 5.46
N ALA A 61 20.57 3.56 5.02
CA ALA A 61 21.57 4.60 4.75
C ALA A 61 22.19 5.20 6.03
N ASN A 62 21.55 5.01 7.20
CA ASN A 62 22.00 5.47 8.51
C ASN A 62 22.47 4.29 9.39
N ASP A 63 23.17 3.32 8.80
CA ASP A 63 23.77 2.15 9.46
C ASP A 63 22.81 1.16 10.14
N ALA A 64 21.50 1.24 9.87
CA ALA A 64 20.50 0.33 10.42
C ALA A 64 19.96 -0.65 9.37
N ASN A 65 20.18 -1.95 9.52
CA ASN A 65 19.78 -2.94 8.52
C ASN A 65 18.37 -3.52 8.79
N TYR A 66 17.32 -2.80 8.36
CA TYR A 66 15.94 -3.22 8.49
C TYR A 66 15.24 -3.38 7.15
N THR A 67 14.58 -4.52 6.92
CA THR A 67 13.76 -4.74 5.73
C THR A 67 12.45 -3.93 5.81
N PRO A 68 11.77 -3.67 4.67
CA PRO A 68 10.46 -2.99 4.68
C PRO A 68 9.43 -3.70 5.57
N GLU A 69 9.46 -5.03 5.63
CA GLU A 69 8.59 -5.84 6.49
C GLU A 69 8.92 -5.63 7.96
N GLN A 70 10.19 -5.56 8.33
CA GLN A 70 10.60 -5.27 9.71
C GLN A 70 10.17 -3.86 10.11
N VAL A 71 10.39 -2.86 9.23
CA VAL A 71 9.92 -1.49 9.44
C VAL A 71 8.41 -1.45 9.63
N LYS A 72 7.66 -2.17 8.80
CA LYS A 72 6.20 -2.29 8.93
C LYS A 72 5.80 -2.82 10.31
N GLU A 73 6.44 -3.87 10.79
CA GLU A 73 6.15 -4.45 12.11
C GLU A 73 6.54 -3.49 13.25
N MET A 74 7.67 -2.79 13.14
CA MET A 74 8.09 -1.76 14.10
C MET A 74 7.09 -0.60 14.18
N LEU A 75 6.64 -0.08 13.03
CA LEU A 75 5.64 1.00 12.98
C LEU A 75 4.30 0.57 13.58
N LYS A 76 3.85 -0.65 13.28
CA LYS A 76 2.64 -1.22 13.86
C LYS A 76 2.77 -1.43 15.37
N HIS A 77 3.92 -1.93 15.83
CA HIS A 77 4.21 -2.10 17.26
C HIS A 77 4.07 -0.79 18.01
N THR A 78 4.70 0.28 17.48
CA THR A 78 4.75 1.59 18.13
C THR A 78 3.43 2.36 18.05
N PHE A 79 2.78 2.39 16.88
CA PHE A 79 1.65 3.30 16.65
C PHE A 79 0.27 2.63 16.64
N LEU A 80 0.20 1.30 16.53
CA LEU A 80 -1.06 0.55 16.45
C LEU A 80 -1.28 -0.39 17.64
N GLY A 81 -0.21 -1.03 18.14
CA GLY A 81 -0.25 -1.91 19.30
C GLY A 81 -0.82 -3.31 19.02
N TYR A 82 -1.22 -4.00 20.09
CA TYR A 82 -1.61 -5.42 20.08
C TYR A 82 -3.09 -5.59 20.41
N GLU A 83 -3.72 -6.58 19.78
CA GLU A 83 -5.05 -7.09 20.13
C GLU A 83 -4.93 -8.46 20.81
N VAL A 84 -5.83 -8.74 21.76
CA VAL A 84 -5.98 -10.10 22.30
C VAL A 84 -6.88 -10.87 21.35
N VAL A 85 -6.36 -11.96 20.80
CA VAL A 85 -7.08 -12.84 19.89
C VAL A 85 -7.21 -14.21 20.52
N GLU A 86 -8.40 -14.78 20.43
CA GLU A 86 -8.60 -16.17 20.76
C GLU A 86 -8.06 -17.05 19.62
N ARG A 87 -7.30 -18.06 20.01
CA ARG A 87 -6.75 -19.10 19.15
C ARG A 87 -7.06 -20.44 19.77
N ILE A 88 -7.33 -21.42 18.95
CA ILE A 88 -7.54 -22.78 19.42
C ILE A 88 -6.22 -23.51 19.27
N ASP A 89 -5.69 -24.04 20.37
CA ASP A 89 -4.53 -24.92 20.33
C ASP A 89 -4.96 -26.24 19.68
N VAL A 90 -4.25 -26.66 18.63
CA VAL A 90 -4.60 -27.84 17.83
C VAL A 90 -4.41 -29.14 18.63
N THR A 91 -3.52 -29.15 19.62
CA THR A 91 -3.21 -30.32 20.45
C THR A 91 -4.17 -30.46 21.63
N THR A 92 -4.53 -29.36 22.30
CA THR A 92 -5.42 -29.39 23.46
C THR A 92 -6.88 -29.13 23.11
N GLN A 93 -7.16 -28.58 21.92
CA GLN A 93 -8.47 -28.11 21.46
C GLN A 93 -9.14 -27.07 22.38
N GLN A 94 -8.35 -26.39 23.21
CA GLN A 94 -8.85 -25.36 24.12
C GLN A 94 -8.58 -23.94 23.58
N PRO A 95 -9.47 -22.96 23.88
CA PRO A 95 -9.24 -21.57 23.52
C PRO A 95 -8.15 -20.96 24.39
N GLU A 96 -7.13 -20.40 23.76
CA GLU A 96 -6.06 -19.62 24.37
C GLU A 96 -6.14 -18.16 23.92
N ARG A 97 -5.90 -17.24 24.85
CA ARG A 97 -5.86 -15.80 24.60
C ARG A 97 -4.44 -15.37 24.31
N VAL A 98 -4.13 -15.14 23.04
CA VAL A 98 -2.80 -14.73 22.58
C VAL A 98 -2.79 -13.25 22.22
N ARG A 99 -1.69 -12.54 22.54
CA ARG A 99 -1.49 -11.15 22.10
C ARG A 99 -0.92 -11.15 20.68
N ALA A 100 -1.67 -10.63 19.72
CA ALA A 100 -1.24 -10.52 18.32
C ALA A 100 -1.17 -9.05 17.91
N LEU A 101 -0.21 -8.73 17.04
CA LEU A 101 -0.10 -7.36 16.51
C LEU A 101 -1.32 -7.03 15.65
N ARG A 102 -1.93 -5.85 15.86
CA ARG A 102 -3.11 -5.44 15.11
C ARG A 102 -2.79 -5.41 13.60
N ARG A 103 -3.73 -5.91 12.79
CA ARG A 103 -3.58 -5.96 11.33
C ARG A 103 -4.14 -4.68 10.71
N THR A 104 -3.33 -4.01 9.87
CA THR A 104 -3.76 -2.81 9.14
C THR A 104 -4.92 -3.09 8.19
N SER A 105 -5.08 -4.32 7.71
CA SER A 105 -6.21 -4.73 6.85
C SER A 105 -7.56 -4.76 7.57
N LYS A 106 -7.58 -4.73 8.91
CA LYS A 106 -8.82 -4.68 9.71
C LYS A 106 -9.19 -3.26 10.12
N LEU A 107 -8.30 -2.29 9.89
CA LEU A 107 -8.57 -0.90 10.27
C LEU A 107 -9.60 -0.31 9.31
N ASP A 108 -10.50 0.50 9.86
CA ASP A 108 -11.33 1.36 9.03
C ASP A 108 -10.48 2.48 8.38
N LYS A 109 -11.09 3.22 7.45
CA LYS A 109 -10.39 4.30 6.73
C LYS A 109 -9.91 5.43 7.65
N GLY A 110 -10.64 5.70 8.74
CA GLY A 110 -10.29 6.73 9.71
C GLY A 110 -9.15 6.29 10.63
N GLU A 111 -9.25 5.08 11.20
CA GLU A 111 -8.20 4.44 11.99
C GLU A 111 -6.89 4.35 11.20
N MET A 112 -6.96 3.94 9.92
CA MET A 112 -5.79 3.90 9.05
C MET A 112 -5.21 5.30 8.79
N HIS A 113 -6.06 6.32 8.61
CA HIS A 113 -5.60 7.70 8.44
C HIS A 113 -4.83 8.20 9.67
N VAL A 114 -5.38 8.01 10.87
CA VAL A 114 -4.75 8.41 12.13
C VAL A 114 -3.44 7.66 12.35
N PHE A 115 -3.40 6.36 12.04
CA PHE A 115 -2.18 5.57 12.09
C PHE A 115 -1.11 6.13 11.15
N MET A 116 -1.47 6.41 9.89
CA MET A 116 -0.54 7.00 8.92
C MET A 116 -0.05 8.38 9.34
N GLN A 117 -0.90 9.24 9.91
CA GLN A 117 -0.49 10.55 10.41
C GLN A 117 0.58 10.46 11.50
N LYS A 118 0.44 9.50 12.43
CA LYS A 118 1.48 9.24 13.44
C LYS A 118 2.80 8.79 12.81
N VAL A 119 2.73 7.93 11.79
CA VAL A 119 3.91 7.48 11.04
C VAL A 119 4.58 8.64 10.30
N GLU A 120 3.81 9.50 9.63
CA GLU A 120 4.32 10.68 8.92
C GLU A 120 5.03 11.64 9.90
N CYS A 121 4.39 11.98 11.02
CA CYS A 121 4.99 12.84 12.04
C CYS A 121 6.30 12.25 12.59
N TRP A 122 6.35 10.95 12.84
CA TRP A 122 7.57 10.28 13.29
C TRP A 122 8.66 10.26 12.22
N ALA A 123 8.30 10.00 10.96
CA ALA A 123 9.24 10.01 9.84
C ALA A 123 9.88 11.40 9.69
N ILE A 124 9.09 12.48 9.79
CA ILE A 124 9.59 13.86 9.81
C ILE A 124 10.55 14.09 10.99
N ALA A 125 10.22 13.57 12.18
CA ALA A 125 11.07 13.73 13.36
C ALA A 125 12.46 13.09 13.22
N ILE A 126 12.59 12.03 12.41
CA ILE A 126 13.88 11.41 12.07
C ILE A 126 14.52 11.97 10.79
N CYS A 127 14.00 13.09 10.26
CA CYS A 127 14.40 13.69 8.98
C CYS A 127 14.19 12.78 7.74
N CYS A 128 13.26 11.82 7.83
CA CYS A 128 12.85 10.97 6.72
C CYS A 128 11.56 11.53 6.09
N PHE A 129 11.70 12.18 4.93
CA PHE A 129 10.55 12.70 4.19
C PHE A 129 9.96 11.61 3.29
N VAL A 130 8.82 11.06 3.70
CA VAL A 130 8.08 10.05 2.94
C VAL A 130 7.31 10.68 1.77
N THR A 131 7.13 9.95 0.68
CA THR A 131 6.43 10.44 -0.51
C THR A 131 4.94 10.52 -0.26
N VAL A 132 4.33 11.69 -0.45
CA VAL A 132 2.89 11.88 -0.26
C VAL A 132 2.25 12.50 -1.52
N PRO A 133 1.73 11.69 -2.45
CA PRO A 133 1.12 12.22 -3.67
C PRO A 133 -0.20 12.95 -3.39
N GLU A 134 -0.42 14.10 -4.04
CA GLU A 134 -1.67 14.88 -3.92
C GLU A 134 -2.92 14.08 -4.30
N SER A 135 -2.78 13.15 -5.24
CA SER A 135 -3.86 12.29 -5.71
C SER A 135 -4.22 11.14 -4.76
N SER A 136 -3.43 10.93 -3.70
CA SER A 136 -3.62 9.85 -2.72
C SER A 136 -4.87 10.07 -1.85
N GLU A 137 -5.47 8.97 -1.38
CA GLU A 137 -6.59 9.06 -0.43
C GLU A 137 -6.19 9.73 0.88
N TYR A 138 -4.94 9.52 1.30
CA TYR A 138 -4.38 10.11 2.51
C TYR A 138 -4.36 11.65 2.44
N MET A 139 -3.86 12.24 1.35
CA MET A 139 -3.81 13.71 1.22
C MET A 139 -5.18 14.35 1.14
N LYS A 140 -6.11 13.74 0.42
CA LYS A 140 -7.48 14.25 0.33
C LYS A 140 -8.15 14.30 1.69
N LEU A 141 -7.94 13.27 2.52
CA LEU A 141 -8.49 13.23 3.88
C LEU A 141 -7.79 14.24 4.80
N LYS A 142 -6.47 14.40 4.68
CA LYS A 142 -5.69 15.37 5.45
C LYS A 142 -6.17 16.81 5.18
N GLN A 143 -6.30 17.18 3.91
CA GLN A 143 -6.81 18.49 3.49
C GLN A 143 -8.24 18.76 3.97
N ALA A 144 -9.11 17.73 3.96
CA ALA A 144 -10.47 17.84 4.43
C ALA A 144 -10.57 18.03 5.97
N GLN A 145 -9.55 17.67 6.75
CA GLN A 145 -9.50 17.89 8.20
C GLN A 145 -8.90 19.26 8.57
N GLU A 146 -8.13 19.87 7.67
CA GLU A 146 -7.50 21.19 7.85
C GLU A 146 -8.40 22.35 7.38
N THR A 147 -9.54 22.05 6.75
CA THR A 147 -10.56 23.02 6.28
C THR A 147 -11.69 23.16 7.29
#